data_AF-A0A3E2MUV3-F1
#
_entry.id   AF-A0A3E2MUV3-F1
#
_cell.length_a   1.000
_cell.length_b   1.000
_cell.length_c   1.000
_cell.angle_alpha   90.00
_cell.angle_beta   90.00
_cell.angle_gamma   90.00
#
_symmetry.space_group_name_H-M   'P 1'
#
loop_
_entity.id
_entity.type
_entity.pdbx_description
1 polymer ?
#
loop_
_entity_poly.entity_id
_entity_poly.type
_entity_poly.pdbx_seq_one_letter_code
_entity_poly.pdbx_strand_id
1 'polypeptide(L)'
;MKLEPLPIRTKIYAGETIDSFARRAAARNHTTVNAIETRLRHTGALTSRSRLHQARLEAWRQLGSIRTDAFSTPKVFDDHLIRERHLCLRCTCGESAVGRVPGIGMVCLRHFRWLGRSQMDIRDVRPAIAAEKRFRSRLAKRGVLFDSPAMVIGFEAAIVAFGANELERRRTISGISAVEVLAYREQVAVAQLLTSAHFLDNACSPLLDNQTRHRYVAKAFVQAIGSPDEYEVWRGIARVGSVVDALTSRLRESEFLTDQPDDTEFKLLRHSTLLCRRRCRGPIPQV
;
A
#
# COMPACT_ATOMS: atom_id res chain seq x y z
N MET A 1 -4.02 -23.63 -29.35
CA MET A 1 -4.05 -22.83 -30.59
C MET A 1 -3.12 -21.64 -30.42
N LYS A 2 -2.31 -21.32 -31.44
CA LYS A 2 -1.40 -20.17 -31.44
C LYS A 2 -2.10 -18.99 -32.14
N LEU A 3 -2.13 -17.83 -31.48
CA LEU A 3 -2.70 -16.61 -32.06
C LEU A 3 -1.62 -15.80 -32.77
N GLU A 4 -1.97 -15.23 -33.91
CA GLU A 4 -1.14 -14.23 -34.56
C GLU A 4 -1.14 -12.92 -33.75
N PRO A 5 0.03 -12.26 -33.60
CA PRO A 5 0.10 -10.98 -32.92
C PRO A 5 -0.74 -9.89 -33.60
N LEU A 6 -1.12 -8.86 -32.82
CA LEU A 6 -1.74 -7.67 -33.36
C LEU A 6 -0.77 -6.92 -34.30
N PRO A 7 -1.25 -6.32 -35.40
CA PRO A 7 -0.40 -5.64 -36.38
C PRO A 7 0.48 -4.54 -35.77
N ILE A 8 -0.09 -3.70 -34.90
CA ILE A 8 0.63 -2.63 -34.23
C ILE A 8 0.99 -3.08 -32.82
N ARG A 9 2.30 -3.30 -32.61
CA ARG A 9 2.84 -3.77 -31.33
C ARG A 9 2.62 -2.73 -30.23
N THR A 10 2.22 -3.23 -29.06
CA THR A 10 2.05 -2.42 -27.86
C THR A 10 2.98 -2.92 -26.77
N LYS A 11 3.77 -2.01 -26.20
CA LYS A 11 4.71 -2.34 -25.13
C LYS A 11 3.96 -2.54 -23.80
N ILE A 12 4.23 -3.66 -23.13
CA ILE A 12 3.80 -3.87 -21.74
C ILE A 12 4.71 -3.13 -20.76
N TYR A 13 4.12 -2.49 -19.74
CA TYR A 13 4.87 -1.88 -18.64
C TYR A 13 4.95 -2.79 -17.41
N ALA A 14 5.98 -2.59 -16.59
CA ALA A 14 6.17 -3.37 -15.36
C ALA A 14 4.99 -3.17 -14.39
N GLY A 15 4.40 -4.27 -13.94
CA GLY A 15 3.23 -4.28 -13.07
C GLY A 15 1.91 -3.92 -13.76
N GLU A 16 1.91 -3.66 -15.07
CA GLU A 16 0.68 -3.32 -15.80
C GLU A 16 -0.34 -4.46 -15.77
N THR A 17 -1.61 -4.09 -15.60
CA THR A 17 -2.74 -5.03 -15.59
C THR A 17 -3.15 -5.42 -17.01
N ILE A 18 -3.79 -6.58 -17.15
CA ILE A 18 -4.33 -7.00 -18.45
C ILE A 18 -5.34 -5.99 -19.00
N ASP A 19 -6.20 -5.42 -18.15
CA ASP A 19 -7.22 -4.48 -18.61
C ASP A 19 -6.62 -3.17 -19.12
N SER A 20 -5.53 -2.71 -18.49
CA SER A 20 -4.76 -1.56 -18.99
C SER A 20 -4.10 -1.88 -20.33
N PHE A 21 -3.37 -3.00 -20.40
CA PHE A 21 -2.67 -3.41 -21.60
C PHE A 21 -3.61 -3.63 -22.78
N ALA A 22 -4.68 -4.42 -22.58
CA ALA A 22 -5.66 -4.74 -23.60
C ALA A 22 -6.31 -3.48 -24.19
N ARG A 23 -6.66 -2.51 -23.33
CA ARG A 23 -7.25 -1.23 -23.77
C ARG A 23 -6.27 -0.45 -24.65
N ARG A 24 -5.02 -0.32 -24.23
CA ARG A 24 -3.98 0.36 -25.00
C ARG A 24 -3.69 -0.36 -26.32
N ALA A 25 -3.56 -1.69 -26.28
CA ALA A 25 -3.29 -2.50 -27.46
C ALA A 25 -4.43 -2.44 -28.48
N ALA A 26 -5.68 -2.52 -28.03
CA ALA A 26 -6.85 -2.35 -28.89
C ALA A 26 -6.90 -0.94 -29.51
N ALA A 27 -6.76 0.11 -28.70
CA ALA A 27 -6.79 1.49 -29.17
C ALA A 27 -5.69 1.77 -30.19
N ARG A 28 -4.47 1.27 -29.95
CA ARG A 28 -3.33 1.42 -30.88
C ARG A 28 -3.54 0.68 -32.20
N ASN A 29 -4.41 -0.33 -32.22
CA ASN A 29 -4.82 -1.07 -33.42
C ASN A 29 -6.18 -0.59 -33.96
N HIS A 30 -6.62 0.62 -33.58
CA HIS A 30 -7.87 1.23 -34.05
C HIS A 30 -9.10 0.33 -33.86
N THR A 31 -9.15 -0.39 -32.74
CA THR A 31 -10.24 -1.30 -32.41
C THR A 31 -10.58 -1.24 -30.92
N THR A 32 -11.48 -2.10 -30.47
CA THR A 32 -11.88 -2.20 -29.07
C THR A 32 -11.54 -3.57 -28.49
N VAL A 33 -11.34 -3.62 -27.17
CA VAL A 33 -11.15 -4.88 -26.43
C VAL A 33 -12.30 -5.84 -26.72
N ASN A 34 -13.54 -5.33 -26.72
CA ASN A 34 -14.73 -6.13 -26.98
C ASN A 34 -14.74 -6.72 -28.40
N ALA A 35 -14.34 -5.95 -29.41
CA ALA A 35 -14.27 -6.44 -30.80
C ALA A 35 -13.24 -7.58 -30.93
N ILE A 36 -12.04 -7.40 -30.37
CA ILE A 36 -11.00 -8.44 -30.35
C ILE A 36 -11.49 -9.69 -29.61
N GLU A 37 -11.97 -9.54 -28.37
CA GLU A 37 -12.41 -10.67 -27.54
C GLU A 37 -13.64 -11.38 -28.11
N THR A 38 -14.54 -10.65 -28.81
CA THR A 38 -15.66 -11.26 -29.53
C THR A 38 -15.17 -12.11 -30.69
N ARG A 39 -14.23 -11.60 -31.50
CA ARG A 39 -13.64 -12.38 -32.60
C ARG A 39 -12.92 -13.63 -32.08
N LEU A 40 -12.15 -13.50 -31.00
CA LEU A 40 -11.47 -14.63 -30.35
C LEU A 40 -12.46 -15.69 -29.84
N ARG A 41 -13.63 -15.28 -29.35
CA ARG A 41 -14.69 -16.23 -28.98
C ARG A 41 -15.29 -16.93 -30.20
N HIS A 42 -15.54 -16.20 -31.29
CA HIS A 42 -16.04 -16.78 -32.54
C HIS A 42 -15.08 -17.81 -33.15
N THR A 43 -13.77 -17.60 -33.02
CA THR A 43 -12.75 -18.55 -33.51
C THR A 43 -12.39 -19.65 -32.50
N GLY A 44 -13.07 -19.72 -31.35
CA GLY A 44 -12.80 -20.71 -30.31
C GLY A 44 -11.51 -20.48 -29.50
N ALA A 45 -10.81 -19.36 -29.71
CA ALA A 45 -9.61 -19.00 -28.96
C ALA A 45 -9.88 -18.64 -27.50
N LEU A 46 -11.06 -18.08 -27.22
CA LEU A 46 -11.54 -17.79 -25.88
C LEU A 46 -12.84 -18.55 -25.64
N THR A 47 -12.86 -19.36 -24.58
CA THR A 47 -14.01 -20.18 -24.19
C THR A 47 -14.91 -19.52 -23.14
N SER A 48 -14.39 -18.51 -22.43
CA SER A 48 -15.09 -17.84 -21.33
C SER A 48 -15.26 -16.35 -21.59
N ARG A 49 -16.38 -15.79 -21.13
CA ARG A 49 -16.62 -14.34 -21.04
C ARG A 49 -16.04 -13.73 -19.76
N SER A 50 -15.54 -14.55 -18.82
CA SER A 50 -14.99 -14.06 -17.57
C SER A 50 -13.67 -13.31 -17.80
N ARG A 51 -13.62 -12.06 -17.32
CA ARG A 51 -12.42 -11.21 -17.40
C ARG A 51 -11.23 -11.76 -16.61
N LEU A 52 -11.49 -12.68 -15.68
CA LEU A 52 -10.50 -13.30 -14.81
C LEU A 52 -10.04 -14.67 -15.30
N HIS A 53 -10.58 -15.14 -16.42
CA HIS A 53 -10.26 -16.46 -16.94
C HIS A 53 -8.80 -16.52 -17.42
N GLN A 54 -8.07 -17.59 -17.07
CA GLN A 54 -6.66 -17.75 -17.43
C GLN A 54 -6.43 -17.70 -18.95
N ALA A 55 -7.37 -18.26 -19.74
CA ALA A 55 -7.31 -18.20 -21.20
C ALA A 55 -7.27 -16.77 -21.75
N ARG A 56 -7.88 -15.80 -21.05
CA ARG A 56 -7.82 -14.39 -21.43
C ARG A 56 -6.41 -13.82 -21.27
N LEU A 57 -5.73 -14.15 -20.16
CA LEU A 57 -4.34 -13.75 -19.96
C LEU A 57 -3.45 -14.28 -21.08
N GLU A 58 -3.60 -15.56 -21.40
CA GLU A 58 -2.80 -16.23 -22.43
C GLU A 58 -3.07 -15.66 -23.83
N ALA A 59 -4.34 -15.44 -24.19
CA ALA A 59 -4.68 -14.85 -25.48
C ALA A 59 -4.06 -13.46 -25.66
N TRP A 60 -4.17 -12.59 -24.64
CA TRP A 60 -3.58 -11.24 -24.70
C TRP A 60 -2.05 -11.24 -24.69
N ARG A 61 -1.41 -12.24 -24.08
CA ARG A 61 0.05 -12.42 -24.17
C ARG A 61 0.49 -12.74 -25.60
N GLN A 62 -0.21 -13.67 -26.25
CA GLN A 62 0.07 -14.06 -27.64
C GLN A 62 -0.21 -12.91 -28.61
N LEU A 63 -1.38 -12.26 -28.49
CA LEU A 63 -1.74 -11.08 -29.29
C LEU A 63 -0.73 -9.93 -29.13
N GLY A 64 -0.21 -9.73 -27.93
CA GLY A 64 0.82 -8.72 -27.66
C GLY A 64 2.23 -9.12 -28.08
N SER A 65 2.46 -10.41 -28.38
CA SER A 65 3.79 -11.02 -28.48
C SER A 65 4.68 -10.65 -27.26
N ILE A 66 4.09 -10.68 -26.07
CA ILE A 66 4.75 -10.29 -24.82
C ILE A 66 5.16 -11.52 -23.99
N ARG A 67 6.08 -11.29 -23.06
CA ARG A 67 6.59 -12.28 -22.10
C ARG A 67 5.48 -13.07 -21.38
N THR A 68 5.73 -14.35 -21.14
CA THR A 68 4.79 -15.31 -20.53
C THR A 68 4.45 -14.97 -19.08
N ASP A 69 5.36 -14.31 -18.37
CA ASP A 69 5.16 -13.83 -17.00
C ASP A 69 4.40 -12.49 -16.92
N ALA A 70 3.92 -11.94 -18.04
CA ALA A 70 3.05 -10.77 -18.04
C ALA A 70 1.76 -11.03 -17.23
N PHE A 71 1.24 -10.00 -16.55
CA PHE A 71 0.03 -10.07 -15.73
C PHE A 71 0.11 -11.04 -14.53
N SER A 72 1.33 -11.43 -14.12
CA SER A 72 1.56 -12.32 -12.98
C SER A 72 1.49 -11.64 -11.61
N THR A 73 1.46 -10.31 -11.55
CA THR A 73 1.39 -9.60 -10.27
C THR A 73 0.13 -10.01 -9.52
N PRO A 74 0.25 -10.52 -8.28
CA PRO A 74 -0.88 -11.08 -7.57
C PRO A 74 -1.91 -10.01 -7.25
N LYS A 75 -3.15 -10.45 -7.05
CA LYS A 75 -4.23 -9.54 -6.65
C LYS A 75 -4.24 -9.24 -5.16
N VAL A 76 -3.74 -10.19 -4.39
CA VAL A 76 -3.69 -10.16 -2.93
C VAL A 76 -2.26 -10.44 -2.51
N PHE A 77 -1.78 -9.76 -1.49
CA PHE A 77 -0.48 -9.97 -0.88
C PHE A 77 -0.65 -9.92 0.64
N ASP A 78 -0.30 -11.00 1.35
CA ASP A 78 -0.51 -11.16 2.80
C ASP A 78 -1.91 -10.70 3.25
N ASP A 79 -2.95 -11.24 2.60
CA ASP A 79 -4.37 -10.91 2.79
C ASP A 79 -4.77 -9.45 2.54
N HIS A 80 -3.89 -8.63 1.95
CA HIS A 80 -4.24 -7.31 1.47
C HIS A 80 -4.50 -7.31 -0.02
N LEU A 81 -5.64 -6.76 -0.42
CA LEU A 81 -5.91 -6.46 -1.81
C LEU A 81 -4.88 -5.44 -2.31
N ILE A 82 -4.12 -5.78 -3.35
CA ILE A 82 -3.25 -4.83 -4.03
C ILE A 82 -4.12 -3.98 -4.94
N ARG A 83 -4.34 -2.71 -4.60
CA ARG A 83 -5.06 -1.78 -5.46
C ARG A 83 -4.26 -1.47 -6.72
N GLU A 84 -5.00 -1.34 -7.80
CA GLU A 84 -4.48 -0.86 -9.07
C GLU A 84 -4.32 0.66 -9.02
N ARG A 85 -3.24 1.18 -9.61
CA ARG A 85 -2.97 2.62 -9.67
C ARG A 85 -2.32 3.01 -10.98
N HIS A 86 -2.40 4.30 -11.28
CA HIS A 86 -1.72 4.85 -12.45
C HIS A 86 -0.21 4.65 -12.34
N LEU A 87 0.38 4.12 -13.42
CA LEU A 87 1.83 4.04 -13.56
C LEU A 87 2.38 5.43 -13.89
N CYS A 88 3.65 5.67 -13.56
CA CYS A 88 4.30 6.95 -13.84
C CYS A 88 4.21 7.30 -15.33
N LEU A 89 3.63 8.46 -15.67
CA LEU A 89 3.46 8.91 -17.05
C LEU A 89 4.79 9.02 -17.79
N ARG A 90 5.89 9.39 -17.09
CA ARG A 90 7.23 9.41 -17.68
C ARG A 90 7.76 7.99 -17.96
N CYS A 91 7.47 7.01 -17.11
CA CYS A 91 7.81 5.61 -17.38
C CYS A 91 7.02 5.04 -18.56
N THR A 92 5.81 5.55 -18.78
CA THR A 92 4.89 5.08 -19.82
C THR A 92 4.85 5.98 -21.05
N CYS A 93 5.85 6.86 -21.22
CA CYS A 93 5.94 7.78 -22.36
C CYS A 93 4.64 8.58 -22.62
N GLY A 94 3.94 8.98 -21.56
CA GLY A 94 2.68 9.72 -21.61
C GLY A 94 1.42 8.85 -21.70
N GLU A 95 1.55 7.54 -21.89
CA GLU A 95 0.39 6.65 -21.99
C GLU A 95 -0.24 6.40 -20.61
N SER A 96 -1.56 6.55 -20.52
CA SER A 96 -2.32 6.29 -19.29
C SER A 96 -2.44 4.78 -19.04
N ALA A 97 -1.45 4.23 -18.33
CA ALA A 97 -1.42 2.83 -17.93
C ALA A 97 -1.72 2.67 -16.44
N VAL A 98 -2.31 1.53 -16.10
CA VAL A 98 -2.73 1.16 -14.73
C VAL A 98 -2.14 -0.20 -14.37
N GLY A 99 -1.55 -0.30 -13.18
CA GLY A 99 -0.86 -1.49 -12.74
C GLY A 99 -0.89 -1.72 -11.24
N ARG A 100 -0.46 -2.92 -10.86
CA ARG A 100 -0.21 -3.37 -9.49
C ARG A 100 1.29 -3.34 -9.25
N VAL A 101 1.71 -2.59 -8.25
CA VAL A 101 3.12 -2.35 -7.93
C VAL A 101 3.30 -2.35 -6.41
N PRO A 102 3.16 -3.52 -5.76
CA PRO A 102 3.12 -3.64 -4.30
C PRO A 102 4.42 -3.18 -3.62
N GLY A 103 5.56 -3.31 -4.30
CA GLY A 103 6.88 -2.91 -3.78
C GLY A 103 7.20 -1.42 -3.90
N ILE A 104 6.26 -0.60 -4.35
CA ILE A 104 6.45 0.84 -4.60
C ILE A 104 5.38 1.60 -3.82
N GLY A 105 5.75 2.71 -3.20
CA GLY A 105 4.80 3.65 -2.61
C GLY A 105 4.23 4.59 -3.67
N MET A 106 3.98 5.84 -3.30
CA MET A 106 3.37 6.85 -4.19
C MET A 106 4.38 7.71 -4.95
N VAL A 107 5.67 7.38 -4.90
CA VAL A 107 6.70 8.14 -5.62
C VAL A 107 7.42 7.28 -6.65
N CYS A 108 7.50 7.77 -7.88
CA CYS A 108 8.43 7.26 -8.88
C CYS A 108 9.82 7.83 -8.63
N LEU A 109 10.71 7.04 -8.00
CA LEU A 109 12.10 7.46 -7.77
C LEU A 109 12.90 7.72 -9.05
N ARG A 110 12.55 7.10 -10.19
CA ARG A 110 13.26 7.30 -11.45
C ARG A 110 13.03 8.69 -12.05
N HIS A 111 11.82 9.21 -11.89
CA HIS A 111 11.40 10.47 -12.52
C HIS A 111 11.05 11.56 -11.50
N PHE A 112 11.23 11.28 -10.20
CA PHE A 112 10.86 12.16 -9.09
C PHE A 112 9.43 12.68 -9.18
N ARG A 113 8.48 11.78 -9.41
CA ARG A 113 7.06 12.14 -9.54
C ARG A 113 6.19 11.50 -8.48
N TRP A 114 5.22 12.27 -7.98
CA TRP A 114 4.09 11.74 -7.25
C TRP A 114 3.15 10.96 -8.19
N LEU A 115 2.65 9.81 -7.73
CA LEU A 115 1.82 8.87 -8.47
C LEU A 115 0.33 8.97 -8.14
N GLY A 116 -0.10 10.09 -7.54
CA GLY A 116 -1.51 10.37 -7.27
C GLY A 116 -2.34 10.53 -8.54
N ARG A 117 -3.64 10.85 -8.37
CA ARG A 117 -4.57 11.12 -9.49
C ARG A 117 -4.00 12.14 -10.47
N SER A 118 -3.45 13.23 -9.92
CA SER A 118 -2.67 14.21 -10.67
C SER A 118 -1.19 13.97 -10.40
N GLN A 119 -0.48 13.40 -11.37
CA GLN A 119 0.96 13.20 -11.24
C GLN A 119 1.68 14.53 -11.35
N MET A 120 2.55 14.84 -10.38
CA MET A 120 3.32 16.08 -10.34
C MET A 120 4.80 15.79 -10.13
N ASP A 121 5.66 16.73 -10.56
CA ASP A 121 7.07 16.70 -10.22
C ASP A 121 7.24 17.03 -8.73
N ILE A 122 8.08 16.27 -8.04
CA ILE A 122 8.39 16.43 -6.63
C ILE A 122 9.90 16.38 -6.38
N ARG A 123 10.72 16.65 -7.39
CA ARG A 123 12.19 16.63 -7.30
C ARG A 123 12.74 17.44 -6.13
N ASP A 124 12.13 18.58 -5.86
CA ASP A 124 12.55 19.49 -4.79
C ASP A 124 11.94 19.13 -3.42
N VAL A 125 10.99 18.18 -3.39
CA VAL A 125 10.39 17.65 -2.16
C VAL A 125 11.21 16.47 -1.64
N ARG A 126 12.45 16.78 -1.22
CA ARG A 126 13.39 15.77 -0.70
C ARG A 126 12.80 14.88 0.42
N PRO A 127 11.97 15.37 1.36
CA PRO A 127 11.34 14.53 2.38
C PRO A 127 10.50 13.39 1.78
N ALA A 128 9.69 13.64 0.76
CA ALA A 128 8.85 12.62 0.12
C ALA A 128 9.70 11.58 -0.63
N ILE A 129 10.77 12.01 -1.29
CA ILE A 129 11.71 11.10 -1.97
C ILE A 129 12.43 10.19 -0.97
N ALA A 130 12.90 10.74 0.15
CA ALA A 130 13.53 9.97 1.21
C ALA A 130 12.55 8.97 1.85
N ALA A 131 11.29 9.38 2.04
CA ALA A 131 10.22 8.54 2.54
C ALA A 131 9.96 7.35 1.61
N GLU A 132 9.92 7.56 0.30
CA GLU A 132 9.77 6.47 -0.68
C GLU A 132 10.93 5.46 -0.60
N LYS A 133 12.18 5.93 -0.50
CA LYS A 133 13.33 5.04 -0.32
C LYS A 133 13.18 4.20 0.95
N ARG A 134 12.71 4.80 2.04
CA ARG A 134 12.45 4.13 3.31
C ARG A 134 11.29 3.13 3.20
N PHE A 135 10.20 3.49 2.53
CA PHE A 135 9.07 2.62 2.26
C PHE A 135 9.55 1.35 1.54
N ARG A 136 10.25 1.51 0.40
CA ARG A 136 10.73 0.36 -0.40
C ARG A 136 11.72 -0.52 0.36
N SER A 137 12.63 0.08 1.11
CA SER A 137 13.69 -0.66 1.82
C SER A 137 13.20 -1.37 3.08
N ARG A 138 12.19 -0.83 3.77
CA ARG A 138 11.75 -1.34 5.08
C ARG A 138 10.32 -1.86 5.11
N LEU A 139 9.36 -1.12 4.57
CA LEU A 139 7.94 -1.45 4.65
C LEU A 139 7.55 -2.48 3.60
N ALA A 140 7.87 -2.21 2.34
CA ALA A 140 7.57 -3.14 1.24
C ALA A 140 8.23 -4.52 1.45
N LYS A 141 9.46 -4.57 1.97
CA LYS A 141 10.14 -5.84 2.31
C LYS A 141 9.45 -6.64 3.42
N ARG A 142 8.68 -5.97 4.29
CA ARG A 142 7.88 -6.58 5.36
C ARG A 142 6.44 -6.86 4.92
N GLY A 143 6.16 -6.77 3.62
CA GLY A 143 4.83 -7.03 3.07
C GLY A 143 3.82 -5.89 3.25
N VAL A 144 4.27 -4.71 3.67
CA VAL A 144 3.40 -3.56 3.89
C VAL A 144 3.13 -2.86 2.56
N LEU A 145 1.88 -2.85 2.13
CA LEU A 145 1.42 -2.12 0.94
C LEU A 145 1.15 -0.64 1.26
N PHE A 146 1.20 0.22 0.25
CA PHE A 146 0.90 1.66 0.42
C PHE A 146 -0.55 1.91 0.90
N ASP A 147 -1.48 1.05 0.51
CA ASP A 147 -2.90 1.11 0.84
C ASP A 147 -3.28 0.20 2.02
N SER A 148 -2.28 -0.32 2.75
CA SER A 148 -2.51 -1.08 3.98
C SER A 148 -3.04 -0.18 5.11
N PRO A 149 -3.75 -0.74 6.12
CA PRO A 149 -4.22 0.02 7.27
C PRO A 149 -3.12 0.81 7.97
N ALA A 150 -1.91 0.24 8.11
CA ALA A 150 -0.75 0.93 8.69
C ALA A 150 -0.43 2.27 8.00
N MET A 151 -0.50 2.29 6.67
CA MET A 151 -0.24 3.50 5.88
C MET A 151 -1.42 4.48 5.92
N VAL A 152 -2.66 4.00 5.99
CA VAL A 152 -3.86 4.84 6.17
C VAL A 152 -3.83 5.54 7.52
N ILE A 153 -3.64 4.78 8.61
CA ILE A 153 -3.51 5.31 9.97
C ILE A 153 -2.31 6.26 10.05
N GLY A 154 -1.19 5.91 9.42
CA GLY A 154 -0.03 6.78 9.38
C GLY A 154 -0.32 8.13 8.73
N PHE A 155 -1.13 8.16 7.66
CA PHE A 155 -1.54 9.39 7.00
C PHE A 155 -2.46 10.20 7.90
N GLU A 156 -3.51 9.58 8.45
CA GLU A 156 -4.44 10.24 9.36
C GLU A 156 -3.71 10.87 10.56
N ALA A 157 -2.83 10.10 11.21
CA ALA A 157 -2.05 10.56 12.35
C ALA A 157 -1.10 11.71 11.99
N ALA A 158 -0.49 11.68 10.80
CA ALA A 158 0.38 12.76 10.32
C ALA A 158 -0.40 14.06 10.05
N ILE A 159 -1.55 13.97 9.38
CA ILE A 159 -2.37 15.15 9.05
C ILE A 159 -2.89 15.84 10.30
N VAL A 160 -3.44 15.08 11.24
CA VAL A 160 -3.94 15.68 12.48
C VAL A 160 -2.81 16.20 13.37
N ALA A 161 -1.60 15.62 13.29
CA ALA A 161 -0.44 16.10 14.04
C ALA A 161 0.13 17.41 13.50
N PHE A 162 0.09 17.65 12.19
CA PHE A 162 0.54 18.92 11.63
C PHE A 162 -0.39 20.08 12.03
N GLY A 163 -1.70 19.84 12.02
CA GLY A 163 -2.67 20.92 12.12
C GLY A 163 -2.66 21.81 10.85
N ALA A 164 -3.51 22.85 10.85
CA ALA A 164 -3.69 23.70 9.68
C ALA A 164 -2.45 24.56 9.38
N ASN A 165 -1.81 25.10 10.42
CA ASN A 165 -0.71 26.06 10.27
C ASN A 165 0.53 25.42 9.65
N GLU A 166 0.95 24.24 10.10
CA GLU A 166 2.11 23.55 9.54
C GLU A 166 1.85 23.10 8.09
N LEU A 167 0.62 22.62 7.79
CA LEU A 167 0.26 22.26 6.42
C LEU A 167 0.36 23.49 5.51
N GLU A 168 -0.13 24.64 5.94
CA GLU A 168 -0.05 25.87 5.17
C GLU A 168 1.40 26.33 4.99
N ARG A 169 2.19 26.34 6.06
CA ARG A 169 3.63 26.65 6.00
C ARG A 169 4.36 25.76 4.99
N ARG A 170 4.10 24.45 4.99
CA ARG A 170 4.67 23.50 4.02
C ARG A 170 4.20 23.78 2.58
N ARG A 171 2.93 24.14 2.38
CA ARG A 171 2.41 24.54 1.06
C ARG A 171 3.15 25.78 0.56
N THR A 172 3.30 26.80 1.39
CA THR A 172 4.01 28.03 1.05
C THR A 172 5.46 27.77 0.66
N ILE A 173 6.18 26.94 1.45
CA ILE A 173 7.61 26.64 1.19
C ILE A 173 7.81 25.79 -0.07
N SER A 174 6.95 24.78 -0.26
CA SER A 174 7.13 23.81 -1.35
C SER A 174 6.40 24.16 -2.64
N GLY A 175 5.43 25.08 -2.59
CA GLY A 175 4.51 25.36 -3.69
C GLY A 175 3.52 24.21 -4.00
N ILE A 176 3.46 23.17 -3.16
CA ILE A 176 2.62 21.99 -3.40
C ILE A 176 1.38 22.04 -2.52
N SER A 177 0.20 22.04 -3.16
CA SER A 177 -1.09 22.00 -2.45
C SER A 177 -1.50 20.60 -1.99
N ALA A 178 -0.98 19.55 -2.63
CA ALA A 178 -1.33 18.16 -2.37
C ALA A 178 -0.83 17.70 -0.99
N VAL A 179 -1.75 17.62 -0.05
CA VAL A 179 -1.49 17.28 1.36
C VAL A 179 -0.85 15.90 1.51
N GLU A 180 -1.19 14.95 0.64
CA GLU A 180 -0.63 13.60 0.62
C GLU A 180 0.87 13.61 0.32
N VAL A 181 1.33 14.54 -0.53
CA VAL A 181 2.77 14.71 -0.80
C VAL A 181 3.47 15.29 0.42
N LEU A 182 2.86 16.31 1.03
CA LEU A 182 3.43 17.01 2.19
C LEU A 182 3.55 16.12 3.42
N ALA A 183 2.61 15.20 3.63
CA ALA A 183 2.58 14.31 4.78
C ALA A 183 3.26 12.95 4.55
N TYR A 184 3.74 12.69 3.34
CA TYR A 184 4.20 11.35 2.98
C TYR A 184 5.36 10.85 3.85
N ARG A 185 6.26 11.74 4.27
CA ARG A 185 7.37 11.39 5.17
C ARG A 185 6.86 10.86 6.50
N GLU A 186 5.99 11.62 7.14
CA GLU A 186 5.45 11.30 8.46
C GLU A 186 4.49 10.11 8.38
N GLN A 187 3.69 9.99 7.30
CA GLN A 187 2.91 8.79 7.00
C GLN A 187 3.78 7.52 7.00
N VAL A 188 4.88 7.51 6.26
CA VAL A 188 5.81 6.36 6.20
C VAL A 188 6.48 6.11 7.55
N ALA A 189 6.81 7.16 8.30
CA ALA A 189 7.43 7.02 9.61
C ALA A 189 6.48 6.40 10.64
N VAL A 190 5.23 6.85 10.69
CA VAL A 190 4.20 6.30 11.57
C VAL A 190 3.84 4.87 11.15
N ALA A 191 3.70 4.59 9.85
CA ALA A 191 3.48 3.22 9.38
C ALA A 191 4.66 2.29 9.72
N GLN A 192 5.89 2.80 9.71
CA GLN A 192 7.06 2.05 10.17
C GLN A 192 7.00 1.78 11.68
N LEU A 193 6.53 2.74 12.48
CA LEU A 193 6.32 2.57 13.91
C LEU A 193 5.27 1.48 14.18
N LEU A 194 4.11 1.57 13.52
CA LEU A 194 2.97 0.64 13.68
C LEU A 194 3.26 -0.78 13.20
N THR A 195 4.28 -0.98 12.36
CA THR A 195 4.70 -2.30 11.87
C THR A 195 5.99 -2.78 12.52
N SER A 196 6.42 -2.13 13.60
CA SER A 196 7.57 -2.53 14.40
C SER A 196 7.15 -3.49 15.51
N ALA A 197 7.73 -4.69 15.53
CA ALA A 197 7.52 -5.65 16.60
C ALA A 197 7.79 -5.04 17.98
N HIS A 198 8.93 -4.35 18.13
CA HIS A 198 9.29 -3.71 19.39
C HIS A 198 8.23 -2.69 19.85
N PHE A 199 7.71 -1.87 18.95
CA PHE A 199 6.68 -0.90 19.33
C PHE A 199 5.39 -1.61 19.73
N LEU A 200 4.89 -2.53 18.90
CA LEU A 200 3.64 -3.24 19.16
C LEU A 200 3.70 -4.07 20.45
N ASP A 201 4.81 -4.77 20.69
CA ASP A 201 4.98 -5.63 21.86
C ASP A 201 4.96 -4.83 23.17
N ASN A 202 5.54 -3.63 23.17
CA ASN A 202 5.54 -2.78 24.33
C ASN A 202 4.21 -2.01 24.45
N ALA A 203 3.77 -1.34 23.39
CA ALA A 203 2.57 -0.50 23.41
C ALA A 203 1.30 -1.32 23.66
N CYS A 204 1.19 -2.52 23.09
CA CYS A 204 0.01 -3.37 23.21
C CYS A 204 0.11 -4.41 24.34
N SER A 205 1.16 -4.35 25.17
CA SER A 205 1.33 -5.28 26.29
C SER A 205 0.13 -5.16 27.25
N PRO A 206 -0.62 -6.26 27.50
CA PRO A 206 -1.75 -6.23 28.41
C PRO A 206 -1.39 -5.84 29.85
N LEU A 207 -0.12 -6.04 30.22
CA LEU A 207 0.45 -5.80 31.55
C LEU A 207 0.73 -4.32 31.84
N LEU A 208 0.80 -3.46 30.82
CA LEU A 208 1.03 -2.03 31.04
C LEU A 208 -0.28 -1.32 31.42
N ASP A 209 -0.20 -0.49 32.46
CA ASP A 209 -1.25 0.46 32.80
C ASP A 209 -1.38 1.55 31.72
N ASN A 210 -2.55 2.22 31.71
CA ASN A 210 -2.90 3.18 30.67
C ASN A 210 -1.95 4.40 30.65
N GLN A 211 -1.46 4.86 31.82
CA GLN A 211 -0.62 6.05 31.89
C GLN A 211 0.79 5.76 31.33
N THR A 212 1.37 4.63 31.73
CA THR A 212 2.67 4.18 31.22
C THR A 212 2.61 3.93 29.71
N ARG A 213 1.53 3.30 29.23
CA ARG A 213 1.29 3.09 27.81
C ARG A 213 1.17 4.39 27.04
N HIS A 214 0.35 5.33 27.52
CA HIS A 214 0.18 6.63 26.88
C HIS A 214 1.52 7.36 26.74
N ARG A 215 2.34 7.39 27.81
CA ARG A 215 3.69 8.00 27.77
C ARG A 215 4.60 7.30 26.76
N TYR A 216 4.58 5.97 26.70
CA TYR A 216 5.36 5.20 25.72
C TYR A 216 4.95 5.53 24.28
N VAL A 217 3.65 5.51 23.98
CA VAL A 217 3.10 5.85 22.67
C VAL A 217 3.46 7.28 22.28
N ALA A 218 3.28 8.24 23.19
CA ALA A 218 3.62 9.64 22.98
C ALA A 218 5.09 9.83 22.59
N LYS A 219 6.01 9.26 23.39
CA LYS A 219 7.45 9.33 23.13
C LYS A 219 7.82 8.71 21.78
N ALA A 220 7.29 7.53 21.50
CA ALA A 220 7.59 6.82 20.25
C ALA A 220 7.06 7.55 19.01
N PHE A 221 5.86 8.15 19.11
CA PHE A 221 5.26 8.93 18.02
C PHE A 221 6.07 10.19 17.72
N VAL A 222 6.38 11.00 18.74
CA VAL A 222 7.23 12.20 18.65
C VAL A 222 8.56 11.87 17.99
N GLN A 223 9.19 10.76 18.39
CA GLN A 223 10.45 10.31 17.81
C GLN A 223 10.30 9.90 16.34
N ALA A 224 9.20 9.24 15.97
CA ALA A 224 8.97 8.77 14.60
C ALA A 224 8.81 9.93 13.61
N ILE A 225 8.00 10.94 13.95
CA ILE A 225 7.75 12.08 13.06
C ILE A 225 8.88 13.14 13.11
N GLY A 226 9.65 13.15 14.20
CA GLY A 226 10.69 14.14 14.47
C GLY A 226 10.05 15.50 14.74
N SER A 227 9.69 15.74 16.00
CA SER A 227 8.86 16.87 16.45
C SER A 227 9.54 18.23 16.31
N PRO A 228 9.02 19.13 15.45
CA PRO A 228 9.21 20.57 15.57
C PRO A 228 8.19 21.13 16.58
N ASP A 229 8.51 22.26 17.20
CA ASP A 229 7.68 22.87 18.27
C ASP A 229 6.28 23.32 17.82
N GLU A 230 6.00 23.36 16.52
CA GLU A 230 4.76 23.90 15.94
C GLU A 230 3.65 22.86 15.68
N TYR A 231 3.87 21.58 16.00
CA TYR A 231 2.90 20.54 15.69
C TYR A 231 1.84 20.37 16.78
N GLU A 232 0.60 20.08 16.37
CA GLU A 232 -0.47 19.56 17.23
C GLU A 232 -0.26 18.06 17.53
N VAL A 233 0.95 17.68 17.96
CA VAL A 233 1.40 16.28 18.09
C VAL A 233 0.44 15.43 18.93
N TRP A 234 -0.20 16.03 19.94
CA TRP A 234 -1.18 15.36 20.81
C TRP A 234 -2.33 14.71 20.03
N ARG A 235 -2.78 15.27 18.90
CA ARG A 235 -3.82 14.66 18.06
C ARG A 235 -3.33 13.40 17.37
N GLY A 236 -2.09 13.44 16.87
CA GLY A 236 -1.45 12.27 16.25
C GLY A 236 -1.21 11.15 17.28
N ILE A 237 -0.77 11.53 18.48
CA ILE A 237 -0.63 10.62 19.62
C ILE A 237 -1.97 9.98 19.96
N ALA A 238 -3.05 10.77 20.06
CA ALA A 238 -4.39 10.25 20.33
C ALA A 238 -4.85 9.26 19.25
N ARG A 239 -4.59 9.57 17.97
CA ARG A 239 -4.94 8.65 16.87
C ARG A 239 -4.18 7.32 16.97
N VAL A 240 -2.86 7.35 17.17
CA VAL A 240 -2.07 6.12 17.36
C VAL A 240 -2.47 5.38 18.64
N GLY A 241 -2.74 6.11 19.73
CA GLY A 241 -3.23 5.59 21.00
C GLY A 241 -4.52 4.80 20.83
N SER A 242 -5.50 5.34 20.09
CA SER A 242 -6.77 4.65 19.82
C SER A 242 -6.59 3.29 19.15
N VAL A 243 -5.61 3.16 18.24
CA VAL A 243 -5.28 1.89 17.59
C VAL A 243 -4.62 0.93 18.57
N VAL A 244 -3.66 1.42 19.37
CA VAL A 244 -3.01 0.60 20.40
C VAL A 244 -4.02 0.08 21.43
N ASP A 245 -4.96 0.91 21.86
CA ASP A 245 -6.00 0.50 22.80
C ASP A 245 -6.94 -0.54 22.19
N ALA A 246 -7.36 -0.37 20.94
CA ALA A 246 -8.15 -1.37 20.22
C ALA A 246 -7.41 -2.71 20.13
N LEU A 247 -6.14 -2.70 19.71
CA LEU A 247 -5.31 -3.91 19.62
C LEU A 247 -5.11 -4.58 20.99
N THR A 248 -4.92 -3.79 22.04
CA THR A 248 -4.74 -4.33 23.39
C THR A 248 -6.03 -4.96 23.92
N SER A 249 -7.18 -4.36 23.64
CA SER A 249 -8.48 -4.95 23.97
C SER A 249 -8.67 -6.29 23.27
N ARG A 250 -8.34 -6.40 21.97
CA ARG A 250 -8.36 -7.67 21.23
C ARG A 250 -7.44 -8.72 21.84
N LEU A 251 -6.23 -8.32 22.26
CA LEU A 251 -5.30 -9.22 22.94
C LEU A 251 -5.81 -9.69 24.30
N ARG A 252 -6.56 -8.87 25.04
CA ARG A 252 -7.18 -9.25 26.32
C ARG A 252 -8.37 -10.17 26.13
N GLU A 253 -9.25 -9.85 25.17
CA GLU A 253 -10.40 -10.68 24.81
C GLU A 253 -9.97 -12.09 24.38
N SER A 254 -8.94 -12.19 23.53
CA SER A 254 -8.44 -13.47 23.05
C SER A 254 -7.81 -14.32 24.15
N GLU A 255 -7.27 -13.69 25.20
CA GLU A 255 -6.71 -14.39 26.37
C GLU A 255 -7.82 -15.02 27.21
N PHE A 256 -8.97 -14.35 27.33
CA PHE A 256 -10.14 -14.89 28.01
C PHE A 256 -10.81 -16.02 27.22
N LEU A 257 -10.88 -15.90 25.89
CA LEU A 257 -11.58 -16.84 25.01
C LEU A 257 -10.70 -18.01 24.51
N THR A 258 -9.41 -18.04 24.83
CA THR A 258 -8.43 -19.03 24.32
C THR A 258 -8.39 -19.11 22.78
N ASP A 259 -8.65 -17.99 22.09
CA ASP A 259 -8.65 -17.90 20.64
C ASP A 259 -7.54 -16.95 20.12
N GLN A 260 -7.32 -16.92 18.80
CA GLN A 260 -6.47 -15.92 18.17
C GLN A 260 -7.16 -14.54 18.22
N PRO A 261 -6.41 -13.47 18.52
CA PRO A 261 -6.99 -12.13 18.53
C PRO A 261 -7.41 -11.74 17.11
N ASP A 262 -8.67 -11.32 16.96
CA ASP A 262 -9.17 -10.77 15.71
C ASP A 262 -8.60 -9.37 15.48
N ASP A 263 -7.63 -9.29 14.57
CA ASP A 263 -7.06 -8.05 14.05
C ASP A 263 -7.24 -7.97 12.53
N THR A 264 -8.43 -8.32 12.06
CA THR A 264 -8.77 -8.23 10.63
C THR A 264 -8.82 -6.77 10.16
N GLU A 265 -9.17 -5.84 11.05
CA GLU A 265 -9.27 -4.41 10.76
C GLU A 265 -7.90 -3.75 10.53
N PHE A 266 -6.95 -3.92 11.45
CA PHE A 266 -5.66 -3.23 11.37
C PHE A 266 -4.56 -4.09 10.74
N LYS A 267 -4.62 -5.42 10.94
CA LYS A 267 -3.62 -6.39 10.46
C LYS A 267 -2.20 -6.03 10.91
N LEU A 268 -2.08 -5.49 12.12
CA LEU A 268 -0.84 -5.03 12.74
C LEU A 268 -0.23 -6.08 13.67
N LEU A 269 -1.04 -6.86 14.40
CA LEU A 269 -0.57 -7.86 15.36
C LEU A 269 0.27 -8.97 14.73
N ARG A 270 0.13 -9.22 13.42
CA ARG A 270 1.02 -10.12 12.67
C ARG A 270 2.49 -9.69 12.70
N HIS A 271 2.76 -8.42 13.00
CA HIS A 271 4.11 -7.87 13.15
C HIS A 271 4.60 -7.90 14.62
N SER A 272 3.76 -8.30 15.57
CA SER A 272 4.08 -8.41 17.00
C SER A 272 4.58 -9.82 17.34
N THR A 273 5.47 -9.94 18.32
CA THR A 273 5.91 -11.24 18.86
C THR A 273 5.00 -11.76 19.98
N LEU A 274 4.06 -10.96 20.47
CA LEU A 274 3.10 -11.35 21.51
C LEU A 274 2.26 -12.56 21.07
N LEU A 275 1.94 -12.67 19.78
CA LEU A 275 1.22 -13.82 19.21
C LEU A 275 2.05 -15.12 19.25
N CYS A 276 3.35 -15.04 18.96
CA CYS A 276 4.24 -16.20 18.97
C CYS A 276 4.47 -16.73 20.39
N ARG A 277 4.67 -15.83 21.38
CA ARG A 277 4.84 -16.21 22.80
C ARG A 277 3.61 -16.92 23.36
N ARG A 278 2.42 -16.63 22.84
CA ARG A 278 1.15 -17.26 23.25
C ARG A 278 0.98 -18.66 22.68
N ARG A 279 1.39 -18.93 21.43
CA ARG A 279 1.34 -20.28 20.85
C ARG A 279 2.24 -21.30 21.55
N CYS A 280 3.30 -20.86 22.23
CA CYS A 280 4.21 -21.73 22.98
C CYS A 280 3.76 -22.02 24.42
N ARG A 281 2.78 -21.28 24.96
CA ARG A 281 2.11 -21.64 26.22
C ARG A 281 0.98 -22.58 25.83
N GLY A 282 1.20 -23.88 25.93
CA GLY A 282 0.16 -24.89 25.70
C GLY A 282 -1.08 -24.65 26.57
N PRO A 283 -2.20 -25.35 26.30
CA PRO A 283 -3.43 -25.19 27.07
C PRO A 283 -3.13 -25.35 28.56
N ILE A 284 -3.58 -24.39 29.36
CA ILE A 284 -3.55 -24.49 30.82
C ILE A 284 -4.43 -25.69 31.18
N PRO A 285 -3.93 -26.70 31.92
CA PRO A 285 -4.76 -27.81 32.34
C PRO A 285 -5.92 -27.27 33.17
N GLN A 286 -7.15 -27.56 32.75
CA GLN A 286 -8.33 -27.28 33.55
C GLN A 286 -8.23 -28.15 34.81
N VAL A 287 -8.24 -27.49 35.97
CA VAL A 287 -8.31 -28.13 37.30
C VAL A 287 -9.77 -28.36 37.65
#